data_AF-A0AAV5GR34-F1
#
_entry.id   AF-A0AAV5GR34-F1
#
_cell.length_a   1.000
_cell.length_b   1.000
_cell.length_c   1.000
_cell.angle_alpha   90.00
_cell.angle_beta   90.00
_cell.angle_gamma   90.00
#
_symmetry.space_group_name_H-M   'P 1'
#
loop_
_entity.id
_entity.type
_entity.pdbx_description
1 polymer ?
#
loop_
_entity_poly.entity_id
_entity_poly.type
_entity_poly.pdbx_seq_one_letter_code
_entity_poly.pdbx_strand_id
1 'polypeptide(L)'
;MDDSYALAATLSRAARTADKPNAADLSHHLSDLAKARITSPLKAMYKYMQRPGMLMLAGAPLPRFFLWRGLPPPEYFPFVRPRASISLFGIASELTKHLQLALQESISAQTLARNSYKTTQIGFGAWLWSWISGGATATDSWSIPKHDSDPTRIQLASALQYGTAAGLAPLAQFIHAFTERVYQPGYADFHTVINAGSTDAWGKIVGTLCNPGDGVLCEEWTYPSALATAWPADIKPVPLPMDGQGMTAEGMDQLLGSWNPDEHDGMSRPRVLYTIPVCQNPTGATMSLERKKAIYALAVKYDVIIVEDDPYYFLQAGEYEPSPPARAASLPKKTETDDEFIASLVPSYLKIDYEGRVVRIDTFSKTICPGSRLGWTTTNPIFAERIERANESSTQSASGFAQALVGKLLAEEWKLEGYLRWLKGIKAQYRDRRNLMVDALLDLSHASLDARQAGAGFEYWTRDALARDEKGFVAGIDGGASEKGGEGAGRRILSFVSPQGGMFVWLRVHFATHPRFHSKPTNELLAELWEDLAEHNVLIAPGTMFSARDFPQQPPKEEGALAVAEEGDAFFRIAFSTATAEQIHEAAKIIAQRVEHFFRA
;
A
#
# COMPACT_ATOMS: atom_id res chain seq x y z
N MET A 1 -5.10 14.19 34.28
CA MET A 1 -4.75 14.64 32.91
C MET A 1 -5.99 14.41 32.07
N ASP A 2 -7.08 15.09 32.36
CA ASP A 2 -7.48 16.48 32.08
C ASP A 2 -8.44 16.48 30.87
N ASP A 3 -9.74 16.35 31.18
CA ASP A 3 -10.89 16.24 30.25
C ASP A 3 -11.06 17.48 29.34
N SER A 4 -10.31 18.54 29.62
CA SER A 4 -10.22 19.78 28.83
C SER A 4 -9.70 19.53 27.40
N TYR A 5 -8.79 18.57 27.20
CA TYR A 5 -8.25 18.23 25.88
C TYR A 5 -9.23 17.44 25.02
N ALA A 6 -10.00 16.51 25.62
CA ALA A 6 -11.00 15.73 24.90
C ALA A 6 -12.17 16.60 24.43
N LEU A 7 -12.60 17.55 25.27
CA LEU A 7 -13.65 18.50 24.92
C LEU A 7 -13.19 19.51 23.85
N ALA A 8 -11.98 20.05 23.96
CA ALA A 8 -11.40 20.94 22.95
C ALA A 8 -11.19 20.23 21.60
N ALA A 9 -10.74 18.97 21.60
CA ALA A 9 -10.65 18.16 20.39
C ALA A 9 -12.03 17.86 19.78
N THR A 10 -13.05 17.60 20.60
CA THR A 10 -14.43 17.35 20.13
C THR A 10 -15.08 18.59 19.54
N LEU A 11 -14.91 19.76 20.17
CA LEU A 11 -15.41 21.04 19.65
C LEU A 11 -14.65 21.48 18.39
N SER A 12 -13.34 21.27 18.35
CA SER A 12 -12.51 21.52 17.15
C SER A 12 -12.82 20.55 16.01
N ARG A 13 -13.28 19.34 16.32
CA ARG A 13 -13.78 18.35 15.36
C ARG A 13 -15.12 18.79 14.77
N ALA A 14 -16.08 19.17 15.62
CA ALA A 14 -17.37 19.70 15.18
C ALA A 14 -17.23 20.98 14.32
N ALA A 15 -16.27 21.86 14.63
CA ALA A 15 -16.01 23.06 13.83
C ALA A 15 -15.33 22.75 12.48
N ARG A 16 -14.53 21.69 12.37
CA ARG A 16 -13.83 21.29 11.12
C ARG A 16 -14.71 20.48 10.16
N THR A 17 -15.76 19.83 10.67
CA THR A 17 -16.73 19.08 9.86
C THR A 17 -17.95 19.90 9.46
N ALA A 18 -18.25 21.01 10.14
CA ALA A 18 -19.42 21.85 9.87
C ALA A 18 -19.44 22.51 8.48
N ASP A 19 -18.28 22.73 7.87
CA ASP A 19 -18.16 23.39 6.54
C ASP A 19 -18.05 22.40 5.37
N LYS A 20 -18.02 21.09 5.63
CA LYS A 20 -17.91 20.06 4.58
C LYS A 20 -19.29 19.56 4.15
N PRO A 21 -19.51 19.30 2.85
CA PRO A 21 -20.73 18.67 2.40
C PRO A 21 -20.83 17.24 2.93
N ASN A 22 -22.04 16.69 3.00
CA ASN A 22 -22.23 15.25 3.11
C ASN A 22 -21.95 14.58 1.75
N ALA A 23 -21.71 13.27 1.77
CA ALA A 23 -21.49 12.48 0.58
C ALA A 23 -22.67 12.58 -0.40
N ALA A 24 -22.38 12.54 -1.70
CA ALA A 24 -23.40 12.47 -2.73
C ALA A 24 -24.13 11.11 -2.68
N ASP A 25 -25.36 11.08 -3.19
CA ASP A 25 -26.05 9.81 -3.44
C ASP A 25 -25.43 9.14 -4.67
N LEU A 26 -24.65 8.09 -4.42
CA LEU A 26 -23.98 7.28 -5.45
C LEU A 26 -24.58 5.86 -5.52
N SER A 27 -25.83 5.69 -5.08
CA SER A 27 -26.50 4.38 -5.02
C SER A 27 -26.71 3.71 -6.38
N HIS A 28 -26.68 4.48 -7.48
CA HIS A 28 -26.76 3.93 -8.84
C HIS A 28 -25.52 3.11 -9.23
N HIS A 29 -24.38 3.29 -8.54
CA HIS A 29 -23.16 2.47 -8.71
C HIS A 29 -23.25 1.09 -8.08
N LEU A 30 -24.24 0.83 -7.21
CA LEU A 30 -24.37 -0.46 -6.54
C LEU A 30 -24.69 -1.58 -7.53
N SER A 31 -23.95 -2.68 -7.43
CA SER A 31 -24.21 -3.91 -8.17
C SER A 31 -25.57 -4.51 -7.80
N ASP A 32 -26.06 -5.41 -8.65
CA ASP A 32 -27.31 -6.13 -8.39
C ASP A 32 -27.16 -7.04 -7.16
N LEU A 33 -25.97 -7.64 -7.01
CA LEU A 33 -25.61 -8.41 -5.82
C LEU A 33 -25.69 -7.58 -4.54
N ALA A 34 -25.15 -6.35 -4.55
CA ALA A 34 -25.18 -5.46 -3.39
C ALA A 34 -26.60 -5.03 -3.02
N LYS A 35 -27.42 -4.70 -4.02
CA LYS A 35 -28.83 -4.32 -3.87
C LYS A 35 -29.66 -5.47 -3.30
N ALA A 36 -29.36 -6.71 -3.71
CA ALA A 36 -30.07 -7.91 -3.24
C ALA A 36 -29.74 -8.31 -1.79
N ARG A 37 -28.66 -7.81 -1.18
CA ARG A 37 -28.35 -8.11 0.23
C ARG A 37 -29.39 -7.52 1.17
N ILE A 38 -29.88 -8.36 2.07
CA ILE A 38 -30.79 -7.97 3.17
C ILE A 38 -30.06 -8.01 4.51
N THR A 39 -30.51 -7.18 5.46
CA THR A 39 -29.99 -7.23 6.84
C THR A 39 -30.29 -8.58 7.47
N SER A 40 -29.29 -9.17 8.14
CA SER A 40 -29.51 -10.39 8.92
C SER A 40 -30.61 -10.16 9.98
N PRO A 41 -31.69 -10.96 10.01
CA PRO A 41 -32.74 -10.84 11.03
C PRO A 41 -32.19 -10.99 12.46
N LEU A 42 -31.16 -11.83 12.65
CA LEU A 42 -30.49 -12.01 13.93
C LEU A 42 -29.71 -10.76 14.34
N LYS A 43 -29.00 -10.11 13.42
CA LYS A 43 -28.26 -8.88 13.72
C LYS A 43 -29.17 -7.67 13.92
N ALA A 44 -30.35 -7.65 13.30
CA ALA A 44 -31.38 -6.64 13.57
C ALA A 44 -31.83 -6.62 15.04
N MET A 45 -31.62 -7.72 15.78
CA MET A 45 -31.89 -7.78 17.23
C MET A 45 -30.87 -7.03 18.07
N TYR A 46 -29.63 -6.80 17.58
CA TYR A 46 -28.56 -6.16 18.35
C TYR A 46 -28.94 -4.76 18.87
N LYS A 47 -29.79 -4.01 18.14
CA LYS A 47 -30.32 -2.71 18.59
C LYS A 47 -31.13 -2.79 19.89
N TYR A 48 -31.74 -3.95 20.18
CA TYR A 48 -32.47 -4.19 21.43
C TYR A 48 -31.55 -4.74 22.52
N MET A 49 -30.46 -5.43 22.16
CA MET A 49 -29.51 -6.01 23.12
C MET A 49 -28.78 -4.96 23.96
N GLN A 50 -28.63 -3.75 23.45
CA GLN A 50 -27.97 -2.66 24.18
C GLN A 50 -28.89 -1.92 25.17
N ARG A 51 -30.16 -2.32 25.30
CA ARG A 51 -31.09 -1.71 26.26
C ARG A 51 -30.73 -2.13 27.69
N PRO A 52 -30.57 -1.18 28.64
CA PRO A 52 -30.31 -1.52 30.04
C PRO A 52 -31.39 -2.45 30.60
N GLY A 53 -30.98 -3.50 31.32
CA GLY A 53 -31.89 -4.48 31.95
C GLY A 53 -32.52 -5.51 31.00
N MET A 54 -32.13 -5.53 29.71
CA MET A 54 -32.63 -6.54 28.76
C MET A 54 -32.19 -7.95 29.16
N LEU A 55 -33.16 -8.84 29.38
CA LEU A 55 -32.90 -10.26 29.61
C LEU A 55 -32.75 -10.97 28.27
N MET A 56 -31.58 -11.54 28.03
CA MET A 56 -31.24 -12.16 26.75
C MET A 56 -31.52 -13.66 26.78
N LEU A 57 -32.56 -14.11 26.07
CA LEU A 57 -32.88 -15.53 25.85
C LEU A 57 -32.83 -15.95 24.37
N ALA A 58 -32.51 -15.00 23.49
CA ALA A 58 -32.36 -15.22 22.06
C ALA A 58 -30.96 -15.72 21.65
N GLY A 59 -30.05 -15.93 22.62
CA GLY A 59 -28.68 -16.39 22.38
C GLY A 59 -27.53 -15.56 23.01
N ALA A 60 -27.77 -14.65 23.97
CA ALA A 60 -26.74 -13.93 24.75
C ALA A 60 -27.02 -14.04 26.27
N PRO A 61 -26.06 -13.85 27.19
CA PRO A 61 -26.06 -14.52 28.51
C PRO A 61 -26.88 -13.81 29.61
N LEU A 62 -27.48 -14.59 30.54
CA LEU A 62 -27.66 -14.32 31.99
C LEU A 62 -28.02 -15.64 32.74
N PRO A 63 -27.98 -15.71 34.10
CA PRO A 63 -27.34 -16.82 34.82
C PRO A 63 -28.25 -18.00 35.18
N ARG A 64 -27.55 -19.15 35.27
CA ARG A 64 -27.89 -20.39 35.97
C ARG A 64 -29.06 -21.21 35.39
N PHE A 65 -28.64 -22.25 34.65
CA PHE A 65 -29.40 -23.42 34.21
C PHE A 65 -30.37 -23.16 33.07
N PHE A 66 -29.94 -23.40 31.83
CA PHE A 66 -30.65 -24.23 30.83
C PHE A 66 -29.84 -24.30 29.51
N LEU A 67 -29.86 -25.47 28.87
CA LEU A 67 -29.06 -25.84 27.70
C LEU A 67 -29.82 -25.48 26.39
N TRP A 68 -29.45 -24.38 25.72
CA TRP A 68 -29.42 -24.13 24.24
C TRP A 68 -28.98 -22.66 24.02
N ARG A 69 -27.71 -22.32 23.71
CA ARG A 69 -26.86 -22.46 22.48
C ARG A 69 -27.08 -21.36 21.42
N GLY A 70 -26.32 -20.27 21.54
CA GLY A 70 -26.08 -19.27 20.49
C GLY A 70 -24.70 -18.62 20.62
N LEU A 71 -24.41 -17.98 21.76
CA LEU A 71 -23.08 -17.45 22.12
C LEU A 71 -22.53 -18.15 23.38
N PRO A 72 -21.31 -18.73 23.33
CA PRO A 72 -20.69 -19.35 24.50
C PRO A 72 -20.32 -18.30 25.58
N PRO A 73 -20.53 -18.58 26.87
CA PRO A 73 -20.03 -17.75 27.97
C PRO A 73 -18.51 -17.53 27.88
N PRO A 74 -18.00 -16.32 28.16
CA PRO A 74 -16.56 -16.04 28.13
C PRO A 74 -15.72 -17.00 28.95
N GLU A 75 -16.26 -17.54 30.04
CA GLU A 75 -15.63 -18.48 30.96
C GLU A 75 -15.21 -19.79 30.27
N TYR A 76 -15.82 -20.13 29.13
CA TYR A 76 -15.45 -21.30 28.34
C TYR A 76 -14.31 -21.03 27.35
N PHE A 77 -13.89 -19.78 27.16
CA PHE A 77 -12.70 -19.52 26.33
C PHE A 77 -11.43 -19.70 27.16
N PRO A 78 -10.48 -20.57 26.74
CA PRO A 78 -9.32 -20.99 27.53
C PRO A 78 -8.21 -19.93 27.64
N PHE A 79 -8.51 -18.66 27.36
CA PHE A 79 -7.56 -17.55 27.38
C PHE A 79 -7.92 -16.59 28.52
N VAL A 80 -6.99 -16.44 29.46
CA VAL A 80 -7.20 -15.63 30.68
C VAL A 80 -6.52 -14.26 30.55
N ARG A 81 -5.27 -14.23 30.10
CA ARG A 81 -4.44 -13.02 29.96
C ARG A 81 -3.32 -13.24 28.93
N PRO A 82 -3.55 -13.05 27.61
CA PRO A 82 -2.43 -12.98 26.69
C PRO A 82 -1.56 -11.77 27.06
N ARG A 83 -0.25 -11.99 27.07
CA ARG A 83 0.75 -10.96 27.23
C ARG A 83 1.36 -10.68 25.88
N ALA A 84 1.47 -9.40 25.54
CA ALA A 84 2.26 -8.96 24.41
C ALA A 84 3.45 -8.19 24.95
N SER A 85 4.61 -8.47 24.36
CA SER A 85 5.85 -7.77 24.61
C SER A 85 6.23 -7.08 23.32
N ILE A 86 6.33 -5.75 23.36
CA ILE A 86 6.71 -4.96 22.19
C ILE A 86 8.13 -4.49 22.40
N SER A 87 9.02 -4.98 21.55
CA SER A 87 10.36 -4.42 21.44
C SER A 87 10.24 -3.02 20.86
N LEU A 88 10.70 -2.02 21.63
CA LEU A 88 10.87 -0.65 21.14
C LEU A 88 12.06 -0.54 20.17
N PHE A 89 12.87 -1.60 20.06
CA PHE A 89 14.02 -1.67 19.17
C PHE A 89 13.57 -2.07 17.77
N GLY A 90 13.18 -1.05 16.99
CA GLY A 90 13.23 -1.13 15.54
C GLY A 90 14.68 -1.05 15.05
N ILE A 91 15.41 -2.18 15.11
CA ILE A 91 16.42 -2.58 14.14
C ILE A 91 17.53 -1.53 13.88
N ALA A 92 18.46 -1.36 14.83
CA ALA A 92 19.72 -0.63 14.62
C ALA A 92 20.95 -1.54 14.68
N SER A 93 20.84 -2.86 14.42
CA SER A 93 21.93 -3.80 14.74
C SER A 93 22.67 -4.44 13.57
N GLU A 94 22.12 -4.46 12.35
CA GLU A 94 22.77 -5.08 11.18
C GLU A 94 23.20 -4.02 10.15
N LEU A 95 22.25 -3.25 9.60
CA LEU A 95 22.53 -2.11 8.71
C LEU A 95 23.50 -1.09 9.32
N THR A 96 23.37 -0.83 10.63
CA THR A 96 24.19 0.13 11.36
C THR A 96 25.62 -0.35 11.59
N LYS A 97 25.87 -1.67 11.61
CA LYS A 97 27.24 -2.22 11.75
C LYS A 97 28.04 -2.07 10.45
N HIS A 98 27.40 -2.18 9.30
CA HIS A 98 28.09 -2.11 8.00
C HIS A 98 28.18 -0.66 7.46
N LEU A 99 27.23 0.23 7.81
CA LEU A 99 27.28 1.66 7.48
C LEU A 99 28.14 2.50 8.45
N GLN A 100 28.74 1.88 9.47
CA GLN A 100 29.49 2.56 10.53
C GLN A 100 30.81 3.21 10.07
N LEU A 101 31.20 3.01 8.80
CA LEU A 101 32.35 3.68 8.20
C LEU A 101 32.00 5.00 7.48
N ALA A 102 30.74 5.43 7.41
CA ALA A 102 30.40 6.67 6.68
C ALA A 102 29.31 7.59 7.27
N LEU A 103 28.47 7.18 8.23
CA LEU A 103 27.40 8.07 8.74
C LEU A 103 27.27 8.03 10.27
N GLN A 104 27.48 9.18 10.90
CA GLN A 104 27.12 9.44 12.30
C GLN A 104 25.59 9.35 12.50
N GLU A 105 25.18 8.66 13.57
CA GLU A 105 23.81 8.56 14.11
C GLU A 105 22.72 7.93 13.21
N SER A 106 22.55 6.61 13.29
CA SER A 106 21.39 5.92 12.68
C SER A 106 20.05 6.41 13.26
N ILE A 107 19.12 6.78 12.38
CA ILE A 107 17.77 7.20 12.71
C ILE A 107 16.89 5.96 12.93
N SER A 108 16.42 5.75 14.16
CA SER A 108 15.38 4.79 14.53
C SER A 108 14.15 5.53 15.08
N ALA A 109 13.04 4.83 15.29
CA ALA A 109 11.88 5.41 15.98
C ALA A 109 12.23 6.00 17.37
N GLN A 110 13.29 5.49 18.02
CA GLN A 110 13.85 6.05 19.26
C GLN A 110 14.71 7.30 19.02
N THR A 111 15.43 7.37 17.90
CA THR A 111 16.31 8.50 17.57
C THR A 111 15.51 9.75 17.18
N LEU A 112 14.28 9.59 16.67
CA LEU A 112 13.40 10.68 16.23
C LEU A 112 12.64 11.41 17.35
N ALA A 113 12.74 11.00 18.63
CA ALA A 113 12.21 11.78 19.75
C ALA A 113 12.83 11.36 21.10
N ARG A 114 13.57 12.27 21.74
CA ARG A 114 14.28 12.03 23.01
C ARG A 114 13.45 12.25 24.28
N ASN A 115 12.15 12.56 24.19
CA ASN A 115 11.35 12.86 25.38
C ASN A 115 10.07 12.02 25.43
N SER A 116 9.88 11.36 26.58
CA SER A 116 8.64 10.73 27.07
C SER A 116 8.50 9.21 26.90
N TYR A 117 9.51 8.46 27.33
CA TYR A 117 9.29 7.22 28.08
C TYR A 117 10.17 7.32 29.32
N LYS A 118 9.59 7.16 30.52
CA LYS A 118 10.21 7.46 31.83
C LYS A 118 11.73 7.27 31.82
N THR A 119 12.45 8.37 31.58
CA THR A 119 13.87 8.44 31.83
C THR A 119 13.96 8.61 33.34
N THR A 120 14.15 7.51 34.09
CA THR A 120 14.94 7.64 35.32
C THR A 120 16.19 8.38 34.89
N GLN A 121 16.43 9.57 35.46
CA GLN A 121 17.51 10.46 35.07
C GLN A 121 18.79 9.67 34.82
N ILE A 122 19.19 9.59 33.55
CA ILE A 122 20.39 8.87 33.17
C ILE A 122 21.54 9.84 33.32
N GLY A 123 22.08 9.91 34.54
CA GLY A 123 23.31 10.63 34.85
C GLY A 123 24.52 10.09 34.08
N PHE A 124 25.59 10.87 34.10
CA PHE A 124 26.85 10.73 33.35
C PHE A 124 27.56 9.34 33.42
N GLY A 125 27.07 8.39 34.23
CA GLY A 125 27.64 7.04 34.41
C GLY A 125 26.96 5.88 33.67
N ALA A 126 25.86 6.08 32.93
CA ALA A 126 25.08 4.97 32.38
C ALA A 126 25.67 4.26 31.16
N TRP A 127 26.56 4.92 30.42
CA TRP A 127 27.27 4.29 29.31
C TRP A 127 28.17 3.14 29.83
N LEU A 128 28.73 3.29 31.04
CA LEU A 128 29.56 2.29 31.71
C LEU A 128 28.73 1.07 32.12
N TRP A 129 27.48 1.27 32.57
CA TRP A 129 26.55 0.19 32.90
C TRP A 129 26.02 -0.57 31.68
N SER A 130 25.83 0.10 30.54
CA SER A 130 25.43 -0.54 29.28
C SER A 130 26.50 -1.49 28.73
N TRP A 131 27.78 -1.22 29.01
CA TRP A 131 28.90 -2.06 28.60
C TRP A 131 29.05 -3.30 29.50
N ILE A 132 28.80 -3.17 30.80
CA ILE A 132 28.91 -4.27 31.78
C ILE A 132 27.71 -5.22 31.74
N SER A 133 26.51 -4.72 31.39
CA SER A 133 25.25 -5.48 31.53
C SER A 133 24.81 -6.30 30.31
N GLY A 134 25.60 -6.35 29.23
CA GLY A 134 25.22 -7.14 28.05
C GLY A 134 23.85 -6.73 27.49
N GLY A 135 23.70 -5.45 27.12
CA GLY A 135 22.65 -4.94 26.22
C GLY A 135 21.25 -5.57 26.32
N ALA A 136 20.60 -5.54 27.49
CA ALA A 136 19.20 -5.93 27.60
C ALA A 136 18.32 -4.93 26.81
N THR A 137 17.57 -5.42 25.82
CA THR A 137 16.62 -4.60 25.06
C THR A 137 15.44 -4.20 25.95
N ALA A 138 15.25 -2.88 26.15
CA ALA A 138 14.08 -2.38 26.85
C ALA A 138 12.80 -2.75 26.07
N THR A 139 11.95 -3.55 26.69
CA THR A 139 10.71 -4.07 26.10
C THR A 139 9.55 -3.62 26.97
N ASP A 140 8.57 -2.95 26.35
CA ASP A 140 7.32 -2.64 27.05
C ASP A 140 6.42 -3.87 27.00
N SER A 141 5.83 -4.21 28.15
CA SER A 141 4.93 -5.34 28.26
C SER A 141 3.56 -4.88 28.75
N TRP A 142 2.54 -5.38 28.09
CA TRP A 142 1.15 -5.14 28.46
C TRP A 142 0.35 -6.43 28.32
N SER A 143 -0.79 -6.48 29.01
CA SER A 143 -1.69 -7.63 28.98
C SER A 143 -3.11 -7.19 28.72
N ILE A 144 -3.89 -8.04 28.05
CA ILE A 144 -5.32 -7.84 27.87
C ILE A 144 -6.03 -8.74 28.88
N PRO A 145 -6.74 -8.19 29.88
CA PRO A 145 -7.42 -9.02 30.86
C PRO A 145 -8.66 -9.68 30.25
N LYS A 146 -9.10 -10.78 30.87
CA LYS A 146 -10.38 -11.41 30.52
C LYS A 146 -11.55 -10.42 30.62
N HIS A 147 -11.61 -9.75 31.77
CA HIS A 147 -12.56 -8.70 32.10
C HIS A 147 -11.77 -7.50 32.62
N ASP A 148 -12.11 -6.30 32.17
CA ASP A 148 -11.58 -5.05 32.70
C ASP A 148 -12.63 -4.38 33.59
N SER A 149 -12.20 -3.62 34.59
CA SER A 149 -13.09 -2.80 35.42
C SER A 149 -13.73 -1.67 34.62
N ASP A 150 -13.05 -1.20 33.57
CA ASP A 150 -13.56 -0.22 32.63
C ASP A 150 -14.10 -0.93 31.37
N PRO A 151 -15.43 -0.98 31.17
CA PRO A 151 -16.04 -1.69 30.05
C PRO A 151 -15.76 -1.04 28.69
N THR A 152 -15.18 0.16 28.66
CA THR A 152 -14.79 0.85 27.42
C THR A 152 -13.43 0.37 26.90
N ARG A 153 -12.65 -0.32 27.72
CA ARG A 153 -11.33 -0.86 27.35
C ARG A 153 -11.45 -2.19 26.63
N ILE A 154 -10.38 -2.55 25.93
CA ILE A 154 -10.28 -3.84 25.25
C ILE A 154 -10.09 -4.94 26.30
N GLN A 155 -10.99 -5.92 26.25
CA GLN A 155 -11.01 -7.10 27.12
C GLN A 155 -11.29 -8.36 26.31
N LEU A 156 -10.77 -9.51 26.76
CA LEU A 156 -10.93 -10.76 26.01
C LEU A 156 -12.38 -11.26 26.00
N ALA A 157 -13.16 -10.97 27.03
CA ALA A 157 -14.55 -11.42 27.11
C ALA A 157 -15.38 -10.91 25.92
N SER A 158 -15.12 -9.68 25.45
CA SER A 158 -15.75 -9.14 24.25
C SER A 158 -14.97 -9.49 22.99
N ALA A 159 -13.64 -9.45 23.01
CA ALA A 159 -12.82 -9.71 21.83
C ALA A 159 -12.89 -11.16 21.33
N LEU A 160 -13.06 -12.13 22.22
CA LEU A 160 -13.17 -13.55 21.84
C LEU A 160 -14.61 -13.97 21.54
N GLN A 161 -15.57 -13.09 21.80
CA GLN A 161 -16.97 -13.30 21.46
C GLN A 161 -17.21 -12.92 19.99
N TYR A 162 -18.32 -13.40 19.42
CA TYR A 162 -18.82 -12.89 18.15
C TYR A 162 -18.99 -11.36 18.19
N GLY A 163 -18.40 -10.70 17.20
CA GLY A 163 -18.46 -9.24 17.03
C GLY A 163 -19.48 -8.80 15.98
N THR A 164 -19.73 -7.49 15.95
CA THR A 164 -20.46 -6.87 14.85
C THR A 164 -19.52 -6.63 13.67
N ALA A 165 -20.07 -6.34 12.48
CA ALA A 165 -19.28 -5.99 11.30
C ALA A 165 -18.46 -4.69 11.51
N ALA A 166 -18.84 -3.86 12.48
CA ALA A 166 -18.11 -2.65 12.87
C ALA A 166 -16.82 -2.92 13.65
N GLY A 167 -16.62 -4.14 14.17
CA GLY A 167 -15.45 -4.53 14.97
C GLY A 167 -15.45 -3.99 16.41
N LEU A 168 -14.30 -4.10 17.07
CA LEU A 168 -14.13 -3.63 18.46
C LEU A 168 -14.14 -2.10 18.52
N ALA A 169 -15.02 -1.55 19.35
CA ALA A 169 -15.26 -0.10 19.42
C ALA A 169 -13.99 0.75 19.63
N PRO A 170 -13.05 0.39 20.54
CA PRO A 170 -11.84 1.20 20.73
C PRO A 170 -10.97 1.28 19.46
N LEU A 171 -10.84 0.17 18.72
CA LEU A 171 -10.10 0.14 17.47
C LEU A 171 -10.84 0.92 16.36
N ALA A 172 -12.15 0.76 16.25
CA ALA A 172 -12.96 1.48 15.26
C ALA A 172 -12.90 2.99 15.48
N GLN A 173 -12.98 3.46 16.73
CA GLN A 173 -12.83 4.87 17.10
C GLN A 173 -11.43 5.40 16.78
N PHE A 174 -10.39 4.62 17.10
CA PHE A 174 -9.01 4.98 16.74
C PHE A 174 -8.85 5.15 15.22
N ILE A 175 -9.35 4.20 14.43
CA ILE A 175 -9.27 4.21 12.96
C ILE A 175 -9.99 5.43 12.38
N HIS A 176 -11.17 5.76 12.90
CA HIS A 176 -11.92 6.95 12.46
C HIS A 176 -11.14 8.24 12.78
N ALA A 177 -10.64 8.38 14.02
CA ALA A 177 -9.85 9.55 14.42
C ALA A 177 -8.53 9.67 13.64
N PHE A 178 -7.88 8.54 13.35
CA PHE A 178 -6.68 8.48 12.50
C PHE A 178 -6.97 8.95 11.08
N THR A 179 -8.05 8.44 10.48
CA THR A 179 -8.52 8.82 9.13
C THR A 179 -8.80 10.32 9.05
N GLU A 180 -9.51 10.86 10.03
CA GLU A 180 -9.83 12.28 10.11
C GLU A 180 -8.56 13.14 10.22
N ARG A 181 -7.62 12.75 11.09
CA ARG A 181 -6.37 13.49 11.30
C ARG A 181 -5.45 13.47 10.09
N VAL A 182 -5.27 12.29 9.50
CA VAL A 182 -4.20 12.01 8.53
C VAL A 182 -4.69 12.19 7.10
N TYR A 183 -5.82 11.58 6.74
CA TYR A 183 -6.32 11.61 5.36
C TYR A 183 -7.24 12.79 5.08
N GLN A 184 -7.88 13.33 6.13
CA GLN A 184 -8.68 14.56 6.07
C GLN A 184 -9.77 14.52 4.98
N PRO A 185 -10.73 13.56 5.02
CA PRO A 185 -11.72 13.39 3.96
C PRO A 185 -12.45 14.68 3.55
N GLY A 186 -12.74 14.86 2.27
CA GLY A 186 -13.36 16.07 1.70
C GLY A 186 -14.84 16.27 2.03
N TYR A 187 -15.47 15.32 2.70
CA TYR A 187 -16.88 15.30 3.09
C TYR A 187 -17.04 14.89 4.57
N ALA A 188 -18.17 15.26 5.19
CA ALA A 188 -18.35 15.20 6.64
C ALA A 188 -18.72 13.80 7.17
N ASP A 189 -19.56 13.06 6.46
CA ASP A 189 -20.18 11.82 6.90
C ASP A 189 -19.49 10.56 6.38
N PHE A 190 -18.17 10.60 6.13
CA PHE A 190 -17.39 9.42 5.78
C PHE A 190 -17.50 8.32 6.86
N HIS A 191 -17.47 7.06 6.43
CA HIS A 191 -17.58 5.91 7.32
C HIS A 191 -16.39 4.97 7.17
N THR A 192 -15.97 4.36 8.28
CA THR A 192 -14.88 3.39 8.31
C THR A 192 -15.38 1.99 8.62
N VAL A 193 -14.94 0.99 7.86
CA VAL A 193 -15.33 -0.43 8.03
C VAL A 193 -14.08 -1.28 8.25
N ILE A 194 -13.98 -1.96 9.40
CA ILE A 194 -12.88 -2.90 9.69
C ILE A 194 -13.00 -4.13 8.80
N ASN A 195 -11.89 -4.59 8.24
CA ASN A 195 -11.84 -5.73 7.31
C ASN A 195 -10.66 -6.67 7.61
N ALA A 196 -10.59 -7.81 6.91
CA ALA A 196 -9.54 -8.80 7.10
C ALA A 196 -8.26 -8.51 6.27
N GLY A 197 -8.01 -7.25 5.92
CA GLY A 197 -6.90 -6.77 5.09
C GLY A 197 -7.33 -6.41 3.66
N SER A 198 -6.43 -5.77 2.90
CA SER A 198 -6.75 -5.18 1.59
C SER A 198 -7.38 -6.16 0.59
N THR A 199 -6.89 -7.40 0.52
CA THR A 199 -7.43 -8.42 -0.41
C THR A 199 -8.89 -8.76 -0.09
N ASP A 200 -9.24 -8.90 1.19
CA ASP A 200 -10.60 -9.14 1.64
C ASP A 200 -11.52 -7.95 1.34
N ALA A 201 -11.01 -6.73 1.57
CA ALA A 201 -11.72 -5.50 1.26
C ALA A 201 -12.01 -5.39 -0.24
N TRP A 202 -10.99 -5.60 -1.08
CA TRP A 202 -11.12 -5.51 -2.53
C TRP A 202 -12.17 -6.48 -3.08
N GLY A 203 -12.15 -7.75 -2.66
CA GLY A 203 -13.17 -8.72 -3.10
C GLY A 203 -14.60 -8.30 -2.74
N LYS A 204 -14.80 -7.67 -1.58
CA LYS A 204 -16.10 -7.12 -1.19
C LYS A 204 -16.50 -5.89 -1.98
N ILE A 205 -15.53 -5.03 -2.32
CA ILE A 205 -15.75 -3.84 -3.13
C ILE A 205 -16.14 -4.23 -4.55
N VAL A 206 -15.44 -5.20 -5.16
CA VAL A 206 -15.82 -5.76 -6.47
C VAL A 206 -17.27 -6.25 -6.45
N GLY A 207 -17.64 -7.10 -5.48
CA GLY A 207 -19.02 -7.56 -5.37
C GLY A 207 -20.03 -6.47 -4.98
N THR A 208 -19.58 -5.30 -4.54
CA THR A 208 -20.43 -4.16 -4.18
C THR A 208 -20.69 -3.23 -5.36
N LEU A 209 -19.71 -3.06 -6.25
CA LEU A 209 -19.73 -2.06 -7.31
C LEU A 209 -19.81 -2.64 -8.73
N CYS A 210 -19.45 -3.92 -8.92
CA CYS A 210 -19.36 -4.54 -10.24
C CYS A 210 -20.39 -5.67 -10.39
N ASN A 211 -20.88 -5.84 -11.63
CA ASN A 211 -21.71 -6.93 -12.12
C ASN A 211 -20.92 -7.75 -13.15
N PRO A 212 -21.24 -9.04 -13.36
CA PRO A 212 -20.65 -9.83 -14.43
C PRO A 212 -20.72 -9.12 -15.79
N GLY A 213 -19.61 -9.13 -16.53
CA GLY A 213 -19.44 -8.43 -17.80
C GLY A 213 -18.91 -7.00 -17.68
N ASP A 214 -18.84 -6.43 -16.46
CA ASP A 214 -18.28 -5.09 -16.24
C ASP A 214 -16.74 -5.06 -16.41
N GLY A 215 -16.24 -3.87 -16.78
CA GLY A 215 -14.82 -3.55 -16.75
C GLY A 215 -14.41 -2.78 -15.48
N VAL A 216 -13.19 -3.00 -15.01
CA VAL A 216 -12.52 -2.18 -13.97
C VAL A 216 -11.30 -1.52 -14.58
N LEU A 217 -11.24 -0.19 -14.55
CA LEU A 217 -10.04 0.56 -14.92
C LEU A 217 -8.93 0.23 -13.94
N CYS A 218 -7.71 0.03 -14.43
CA CYS A 218 -6.54 -0.17 -13.57
C CYS A 218 -5.28 0.34 -14.26
N GLU A 219 -4.19 0.47 -13.49
CA GLU A 219 -2.87 0.67 -14.12
C GLU A 219 -2.53 -0.48 -15.08
N GLU A 220 -1.85 -0.18 -16.19
CA GLU A 220 -1.40 -1.21 -17.14
C GLU A 220 -0.42 -2.22 -16.53
N TRP A 221 0.38 -1.76 -15.54
CA TRP A 221 1.14 -2.60 -14.63
C TRP A 221 0.52 -2.49 -13.24
N THR A 222 -0.08 -3.55 -12.71
CA THR A 222 -0.81 -3.47 -11.44
C THR A 222 -0.60 -4.69 -10.55
N TYR A 223 -1.24 -4.69 -9.38
CA TYR A 223 -1.13 -5.79 -8.43
C TYR A 223 -1.91 -7.03 -8.94
N PRO A 224 -1.24 -8.14 -9.30
CA PRO A 224 -1.90 -9.29 -9.94
C PRO A 224 -3.02 -9.89 -9.10
N SER A 225 -2.89 -9.88 -7.76
CA SER A 225 -3.94 -10.44 -6.91
C SER A 225 -5.22 -9.60 -6.93
N ALA A 226 -5.16 -8.31 -7.25
CA ALA A 226 -6.35 -7.50 -7.44
C ALA A 226 -7.14 -7.98 -8.67
N LEU A 227 -6.45 -8.19 -9.80
CA LEU A 227 -7.05 -8.73 -11.02
C LEU A 227 -7.59 -10.15 -10.80
N ALA A 228 -6.80 -11.02 -10.17
CA ALA A 228 -7.20 -12.39 -9.87
C ALA A 228 -8.39 -12.48 -8.90
N THR A 229 -8.62 -11.45 -8.08
CA THR A 229 -9.81 -11.38 -7.21
C THR A 229 -11.07 -11.03 -8.00
N ALA A 230 -10.97 -10.15 -9.00
CA ALA A 230 -12.10 -9.68 -9.78
C ALA A 230 -12.50 -10.64 -10.92
N TRP A 231 -11.52 -11.24 -11.57
CA TRP A 231 -11.70 -12.07 -12.77
C TRP A 231 -12.72 -13.21 -12.66
N PRO A 232 -12.75 -14.01 -11.57
CA PRO A 232 -13.74 -15.10 -11.44
C PRO A 232 -15.20 -14.63 -11.39
N ALA A 233 -15.44 -13.34 -11.14
CA ALA A 233 -16.76 -12.72 -11.19
C ALA A 233 -17.11 -12.12 -12.57
N ASP A 234 -16.36 -12.51 -13.62
CA ASP A 234 -16.48 -11.98 -15.00
C ASP A 234 -16.25 -10.47 -15.06
N ILE A 235 -15.30 -9.98 -14.26
CA ILE A 235 -14.90 -8.58 -14.23
C ILE A 235 -13.55 -8.44 -14.93
N LYS A 236 -13.52 -7.71 -16.04
CA LYS A 236 -12.35 -7.62 -16.91
C LYS A 236 -11.50 -6.38 -16.59
N PRO A 237 -10.17 -6.47 -16.56
CA PRO A 237 -9.32 -5.28 -16.44
C PRO A 237 -9.40 -4.43 -17.70
N VAL A 238 -9.39 -3.11 -17.51
CA VAL A 238 -9.28 -2.12 -18.58
C VAL A 238 -8.05 -1.26 -18.28
N PRO A 239 -6.90 -1.58 -18.89
CA PRO A 239 -5.62 -0.97 -18.55
C PRO A 239 -5.54 0.48 -18.99
N LEU A 240 -5.06 1.34 -18.10
CA LEU A 240 -4.76 2.75 -18.33
C LEU A 240 -3.26 2.98 -18.41
N PRO A 241 -2.79 3.81 -19.36
CA PRO A 241 -1.38 4.03 -19.58
C PRO A 241 -0.73 4.82 -18.44
N MET A 242 0.55 4.55 -18.20
CA MET A 242 1.34 5.14 -17.12
C MET A 242 2.57 5.89 -17.63
N ASP A 243 3.04 6.82 -16.81
CA ASP A 243 4.35 7.47 -16.91
C ASP A 243 5.13 7.36 -15.57
N GLY A 244 6.28 8.03 -15.45
CA GLY A 244 7.10 7.98 -14.22
C GLY A 244 6.37 8.47 -12.95
N GLN A 245 5.21 9.12 -13.10
CA GLN A 245 4.34 9.57 -12.01
C GLN A 245 3.12 8.65 -11.79
N GLY A 246 3.03 7.53 -12.50
CA GLY A 246 1.93 6.56 -12.42
C GLY A 246 0.91 6.74 -13.55
N MET A 247 -0.33 6.30 -13.31
CA MET A 247 -1.45 6.45 -14.26
C MET A 247 -1.58 7.89 -14.76
N THR A 248 -1.85 8.04 -16.06
CA THR A 248 -2.03 9.35 -16.72
C THR A 248 -3.50 9.76 -16.75
N ALA A 249 -3.77 11.05 -16.53
CA ALA A 249 -5.14 11.58 -16.62
C ALA A 249 -5.58 11.64 -18.09
N GLU A 250 -4.67 12.00 -18.98
CA GLU A 250 -4.86 12.11 -20.42
C GLU A 250 -5.28 10.76 -21.02
N GLY A 251 -4.61 9.67 -20.61
CA GLY A 251 -4.97 8.32 -21.02
C GLY A 251 -6.37 7.91 -20.56
N MET A 252 -6.76 8.30 -19.34
CA MET A 252 -8.12 8.08 -18.84
C MET A 252 -9.17 8.88 -19.62
N ASP A 253 -8.89 10.15 -19.93
CA ASP A 253 -9.81 11.00 -20.68
C ASP A 253 -10.01 10.50 -22.12
N GLN A 254 -8.92 10.09 -22.77
CA GLN A 254 -8.95 9.52 -24.12
C GLN A 254 -9.77 8.22 -24.13
N LEU A 255 -9.45 7.26 -23.25
CA LEU A 255 -10.11 5.95 -23.22
C LEU A 255 -11.60 6.06 -22.91
N LEU A 256 -12.00 6.86 -21.92
CA LEU A 256 -13.40 6.99 -21.54
C LEU A 256 -14.19 7.91 -22.49
N GLY A 257 -13.53 8.90 -23.09
CA GLY A 257 -14.14 9.84 -24.04
C GLY A 257 -14.45 9.22 -25.40
N SER A 258 -13.70 8.20 -25.81
CA SER A 258 -13.94 7.44 -27.05
C SER A 258 -14.51 6.05 -26.83
N TRP A 259 -15.04 5.75 -25.64
CA TRP A 259 -15.48 4.40 -25.31
C TRP A 259 -16.62 3.93 -26.23
N ASN A 260 -16.39 2.83 -26.94
CA ASN A 260 -17.37 2.19 -27.80
C ASN A 260 -17.55 0.72 -27.39
N PRO A 261 -18.71 0.30 -26.86
CA PRO A 261 -18.95 -1.09 -26.46
C PRO A 261 -18.71 -2.12 -27.56
N ASP A 262 -18.94 -1.77 -28.83
CA ASP A 262 -18.74 -2.69 -29.96
C ASP A 262 -17.26 -3.08 -30.16
N GLU A 263 -16.34 -2.23 -29.71
CA GLU A 263 -14.89 -2.49 -29.71
C GLU A 263 -14.41 -3.26 -28.48
N HIS A 264 -15.32 -3.55 -27.54
CA HIS A 264 -15.02 -4.16 -26.24
C HIS A 264 -15.97 -5.32 -25.89
N ASP A 265 -16.32 -6.15 -26.88
CA ASP A 265 -17.20 -7.32 -26.71
C ASP A 265 -18.56 -6.99 -26.05
N GLY A 266 -19.10 -5.80 -26.32
CA GLY A 266 -20.34 -5.32 -25.72
C GLY A 266 -20.21 -4.78 -24.28
N MET A 267 -18.99 -4.65 -23.76
CA MET A 267 -18.75 -4.11 -22.42
C MET A 267 -19.19 -2.64 -22.32
N SER A 268 -20.04 -2.35 -21.34
CA SER A 268 -20.40 -0.97 -21.00
C SER A 268 -19.19 -0.21 -20.47
N ARG A 269 -19.18 1.12 -20.65
CA ARG A 269 -18.08 1.98 -20.17
C ARG A 269 -17.76 1.68 -18.69
N PRO A 270 -16.49 1.36 -18.35
CA PRO A 270 -16.09 1.10 -16.97
C PRO A 270 -16.43 2.26 -16.04
N ARG A 271 -16.94 1.93 -14.85
CA ARG A 271 -17.35 2.89 -13.82
C ARG A 271 -16.62 2.74 -12.49
N VAL A 272 -15.63 1.85 -12.43
CA VAL A 272 -14.79 1.60 -11.24
C VAL A 272 -13.34 1.66 -11.66
N LEU A 273 -12.55 2.42 -10.91
CA LEU A 273 -11.09 2.53 -11.05
C LEU A 273 -10.44 1.88 -9.83
N TYR A 274 -9.61 0.86 -10.04
CA TYR A 274 -8.65 0.36 -9.05
C TYR A 274 -7.30 1.04 -9.28
N THR A 275 -6.74 1.67 -8.25
CA THR A 275 -5.44 2.34 -8.35
C THR A 275 -4.62 2.21 -7.06
N ILE A 276 -3.30 2.13 -7.21
CA ILE A 276 -2.31 2.15 -6.13
C ILE A 276 -1.50 3.45 -6.28
N PRO A 277 -2.02 4.59 -5.83
CA PRO A 277 -1.47 5.89 -6.21
C PRO A 277 -0.15 6.24 -5.52
N VAL A 278 0.17 5.58 -4.38
CA VAL A 278 1.38 5.86 -3.61
C VAL A 278 2.30 4.65 -3.58
N CYS A 279 3.52 4.84 -4.08
CA CYS A 279 4.55 3.81 -4.18
C CYS A 279 4.02 2.53 -4.85
N GLN A 280 3.45 2.74 -6.04
CA GLN A 280 2.67 1.82 -6.85
C GLN A 280 3.34 0.43 -7.00
N ASN A 281 2.55 -0.63 -6.95
CA ASN A 281 3.04 -1.99 -7.22
C ASN A 281 2.69 -2.38 -8.67
N PRO A 282 3.68 -2.59 -9.55
CA PRO A 282 5.09 -2.84 -9.26
C PRO A 282 6.06 -1.65 -9.43
N THR A 283 5.60 -0.51 -9.97
CA THR A 283 6.49 0.51 -10.56
C THR A 283 7.28 1.36 -9.53
N GLY A 284 6.79 1.45 -8.29
CA GLY A 284 7.30 2.35 -7.27
C GLY A 284 6.91 3.83 -7.46
N ALA A 285 6.12 4.14 -8.49
CA ALA A 285 5.67 5.50 -8.79
C ALA A 285 4.73 6.05 -7.71
N THR A 286 4.74 7.38 -7.52
CA THR A 286 3.77 8.07 -6.65
C THR A 286 3.14 9.22 -7.43
N MET A 287 1.80 9.21 -7.53
CA MET A 287 1.05 10.28 -8.18
C MET A 287 1.10 11.54 -7.34
N SER A 288 1.43 12.67 -7.95
CA SER A 288 1.35 13.99 -7.30
C SER A 288 -0.11 14.35 -6.97
N LEU A 289 -0.30 15.33 -6.07
CA LEU A 289 -1.64 15.86 -5.79
C LEU A 289 -2.29 16.45 -7.05
N GLU A 290 -1.50 17.06 -7.93
CA GLU A 290 -1.98 17.59 -9.21
C GLU A 290 -2.51 16.48 -10.13
N ARG A 291 -1.75 15.38 -10.28
CA ARG A 291 -2.18 14.20 -11.03
C ARG A 291 -3.48 13.62 -10.45
N LYS A 292 -3.56 13.48 -9.12
CA LYS A 292 -4.77 13.01 -8.43
C LYS A 292 -5.97 13.94 -8.66
N LYS A 293 -5.78 15.27 -8.64
CA LYS A 293 -6.86 16.23 -8.95
C LYS A 293 -7.36 16.10 -10.38
N ALA A 294 -6.46 15.92 -11.35
CA ALA A 294 -6.83 15.71 -12.75
C ALA A 294 -7.65 14.42 -12.93
N ILE A 295 -7.18 13.30 -12.37
CA ILE A 295 -7.91 12.01 -12.41
C ILE A 295 -9.25 12.11 -11.67
N TYR A 296 -9.30 12.77 -10.50
CA TYR A 296 -10.55 12.97 -9.77
C TYR A 296 -11.57 13.78 -10.57
N ALA A 297 -11.14 14.83 -11.27
CA ALA A 297 -12.02 15.61 -12.13
C ALA A 297 -12.61 14.76 -13.27
N LEU A 298 -11.82 13.85 -13.85
CA LEU A 298 -12.31 12.88 -14.84
C LEU A 298 -13.25 11.84 -14.23
N ALA A 299 -12.98 11.41 -13.00
CA ALA A 299 -13.88 10.53 -12.27
C ALA A 299 -15.24 11.19 -12.04
N VAL A 300 -15.30 12.48 -11.75
CA VAL A 300 -16.55 13.25 -11.71
C VAL A 300 -17.20 13.34 -13.10
N LYS A 301 -16.43 13.73 -14.13
CA LYS A 301 -16.90 13.89 -15.52
C LYS A 301 -17.54 12.61 -16.10
N TYR A 302 -16.91 11.46 -15.86
CA TYR A 302 -17.32 10.17 -16.42
C TYR A 302 -18.12 9.30 -15.45
N ASP A 303 -18.35 9.82 -14.24
CA ASP A 303 -19.03 9.13 -13.15
C ASP A 303 -18.36 7.79 -12.79
N VAL A 304 -17.11 7.86 -12.31
CA VAL A 304 -16.27 6.71 -11.93
C VAL A 304 -16.01 6.70 -10.43
N ILE A 305 -16.19 5.56 -9.77
CA ILE A 305 -15.78 5.34 -8.38
C ILE A 305 -14.28 5.02 -8.33
N ILE A 306 -13.54 5.71 -7.47
CA ILE A 306 -12.10 5.49 -7.29
C ILE A 306 -11.89 4.57 -6.09
N VAL A 307 -11.28 3.41 -6.32
CA VAL A 307 -10.83 2.47 -5.29
C VAL A 307 -9.33 2.66 -5.12
N GLU A 308 -8.96 3.36 -4.04
CA GLU A 308 -7.56 3.67 -3.68
C GLU A 308 -7.03 2.57 -2.75
N ASP A 309 -6.20 1.64 -3.25
CA ASP A 309 -5.51 0.63 -2.42
C ASP A 309 -4.11 1.12 -2.06
N ASP A 310 -3.92 1.54 -0.81
CA ASP A 310 -2.75 2.32 -0.39
C ASP A 310 -1.95 1.64 0.75
N PRO A 311 -1.50 0.38 0.59
CA PRO A 311 -0.78 -0.34 1.65
C PRO A 311 0.59 0.27 1.97
N TYR A 312 1.12 1.14 1.11
CA TYR A 312 2.45 1.75 1.23
C TYR A 312 2.41 3.24 1.55
N TYR A 313 1.25 3.81 1.87
CA TYR A 313 1.07 5.26 2.04
C TYR A 313 2.09 5.90 2.99
N PHE A 314 2.48 5.21 4.07
CA PHE A 314 3.46 5.72 5.04
C PHE A 314 4.93 5.37 4.71
N LEU A 315 5.18 4.71 3.58
CA LEU A 315 6.52 4.40 3.09
C LEU A 315 7.03 5.45 2.09
N GLN A 316 6.35 6.58 1.96
CA GLN A 316 6.77 7.72 1.13
C GLN A 316 8.10 8.28 1.62
N ALA A 317 9.16 8.12 0.83
CA ALA A 317 10.53 8.51 1.14
C ALA A 317 10.95 9.81 0.43
N GLY A 318 10.17 10.28 -0.54
CA GLY A 318 10.51 11.41 -1.40
C GLY A 318 11.55 11.04 -2.45
N GLU A 319 12.11 12.06 -3.09
CA GLU A 319 13.12 11.89 -4.14
C GLU A 319 14.33 11.09 -3.68
N TYR A 320 14.88 10.31 -4.59
CA TYR A 320 16.22 9.76 -4.38
C TYR A 320 17.24 10.85 -4.66
N GLU A 321 18.15 11.03 -3.71
CA GLU A 321 19.22 12.01 -3.81
C GLU A 321 20.55 11.25 -3.93
N PRO A 322 21.24 11.28 -5.08
CA PRO A 322 22.50 10.56 -5.25
C PRO A 322 23.61 11.10 -4.34
N SER A 323 23.60 12.40 -4.03
CA SER A 323 24.66 13.03 -3.23
C SER A 323 24.54 12.68 -1.73
N PRO A 324 25.53 12.01 -1.11
CA PRO A 324 25.50 11.69 0.32
C PRO A 324 25.35 12.93 1.23
N PRO A 325 26.02 14.08 0.96
CA PRO A 325 25.78 15.32 1.70
C PRO A 325 24.33 15.83 1.60
N ALA A 326 23.71 15.79 0.42
CA ALA A 326 22.34 16.24 0.24
C ALA A 326 21.34 15.27 0.89
N ARG A 327 21.61 13.96 0.87
CA ARG A 327 20.86 12.97 1.66
C ARG A 327 20.90 13.28 3.14
N ALA A 328 22.08 13.55 3.70
CA ALA A 328 22.24 13.91 5.11
C ALA A 328 21.49 15.20 5.46
N ALA A 329 21.48 16.19 4.57
CA ALA A 329 20.72 17.43 4.75
C ALA A 329 19.19 17.24 4.66
N SER A 330 18.71 16.24 3.90
CA SER A 330 17.29 15.92 3.71
C SER A 330 16.68 15.04 4.82
N LEU A 331 17.47 14.61 5.81
CA LEU A 331 16.98 13.77 6.89
C LEU A 331 15.91 14.51 7.72
N PRO A 332 14.80 13.85 8.11
CA PRO A 332 13.85 14.41 9.04
C PRO A 332 14.56 14.87 10.31
N LYS A 333 14.21 16.08 10.76
CA LYS A 333 14.73 16.61 12.02
C LYS A 333 14.20 15.74 13.16
N LYS A 334 15.01 15.51 14.19
CA LYS A 334 14.58 14.84 15.44
C LYS A 334 13.45 15.60 16.17
N THR A 335 13.14 16.81 15.73
CA THR A 335 12.07 17.66 16.27
C THR A 335 10.86 17.75 15.33
N GLU A 336 10.81 16.92 14.27
CA GLU A 336 9.69 16.90 13.33
C GLU A 336 8.37 16.61 14.05
N THR A 337 7.47 17.59 14.01
CA THR A 337 6.12 17.51 14.58
C THR A 337 5.25 16.54 13.79
N ASP A 338 4.11 16.14 14.36
CA ASP A 338 3.15 15.29 13.65
C ASP A 338 2.50 16.04 12.47
N ASP A 339 2.32 17.36 12.57
CA ASP A 339 1.82 18.19 11.49
C ASP A 339 2.81 18.29 10.32
N GLU A 340 4.11 18.51 10.60
CA GLU A 340 5.15 18.51 9.57
C GLU A 340 5.24 17.15 8.87
N PHE A 341 5.19 16.05 9.63
CA PHE A 341 5.18 14.71 9.05
C PHE A 341 3.97 14.48 8.14
N ILE A 342 2.75 14.77 8.62
CA ILE A 342 1.53 14.59 7.83
C ILE A 342 1.57 15.49 6.58
N ALA A 343 2.04 16.73 6.71
CA ALA A 343 2.18 17.67 5.59
C ALA A 343 3.25 17.22 4.57
N SER A 344 4.23 16.42 4.99
CA SER A 344 5.25 15.84 4.09
C SER A 344 4.73 14.71 3.20
N LEU A 345 3.55 14.15 3.50
CA LEU A 345 2.96 13.06 2.73
C LEU A 345 2.16 13.62 1.56
N VAL A 346 2.31 13.02 0.38
CA VAL A 346 1.42 13.26 -0.75
C VAL A 346 0.00 12.86 -0.34
N PRO A 347 -1.00 13.76 -0.45
CA PRO A 347 -2.33 13.47 0.07
C PRO A 347 -3.02 12.30 -0.64
N SER A 348 -3.84 11.56 0.12
CA SER A 348 -4.82 10.60 -0.39
C SER A 348 -5.89 11.28 -1.26
N TYR A 349 -6.52 10.53 -2.16
CA TYR A 349 -7.72 10.97 -2.87
C TYR A 349 -8.85 11.41 -1.92
N LEU A 350 -8.96 10.81 -0.73
CA LEU A 350 -9.94 11.22 0.28
C LEU A 350 -9.89 12.71 0.58
N LYS A 351 -8.69 13.32 0.59
CA LYS A 351 -8.53 14.75 0.90
C LYS A 351 -9.25 15.66 -0.10
N ILE A 352 -9.36 15.23 -1.34
CA ILE A 352 -10.02 15.96 -2.44
C ILE A 352 -11.39 15.39 -2.78
N ASP A 353 -11.86 14.38 -2.03
CA ASP A 353 -13.13 13.71 -2.30
C ASP A 353 -14.32 14.47 -1.73
N TYR A 354 -14.86 15.42 -2.51
CA TYR A 354 -16.01 16.21 -2.06
C TYR A 354 -17.37 15.56 -2.36
N GLU A 355 -17.42 14.51 -3.19
CA GLU A 355 -18.66 13.75 -3.50
C GLU A 355 -18.78 12.43 -2.75
N GLY A 356 -17.72 11.96 -2.08
CA GLY A 356 -17.69 10.63 -1.48
C GLY A 356 -17.54 9.50 -2.51
N ARG A 357 -16.87 9.75 -3.64
CA ARG A 357 -16.65 8.77 -4.71
C ARG A 357 -15.39 7.92 -4.53
N VAL A 358 -14.67 8.11 -3.41
CA VAL A 358 -13.47 7.33 -3.09
C VAL A 358 -13.80 6.22 -2.10
N VAL A 359 -13.38 5.00 -2.43
CA VAL A 359 -13.32 3.84 -1.54
C VAL A 359 -11.85 3.57 -1.23
N ARG A 360 -11.35 4.08 -0.11
CA ARG A 360 -9.96 3.88 0.29
C ARG A 360 -9.80 2.56 1.05
N ILE A 361 -8.78 1.79 0.71
CA ILE A 361 -8.40 0.55 1.38
C ILE A 361 -7.07 0.77 2.12
N ASP A 362 -7.08 0.52 3.42
CA ASP A 362 -5.91 0.57 4.29
C ASP A 362 -5.66 -0.79 4.95
N THR A 363 -4.40 -1.08 5.27
CA THR A 363 -4.01 -2.34 5.93
C THR A 363 -2.90 -2.15 6.96
N PHE A 364 -2.98 -2.92 8.05
CA PHE A 364 -1.88 -3.04 9.01
C PHE A 364 -0.77 -3.99 8.55
N SER A 365 -0.88 -4.59 7.36
CA SER A 365 0.07 -5.57 6.85
C SER A 365 1.48 -5.01 6.64
N LYS A 366 1.58 -3.74 6.24
CA LYS A 366 2.86 -3.09 5.92
C LYS A 366 3.34 -2.12 7.00
N THR A 367 2.52 -1.87 8.01
CA THR A 367 2.83 -0.96 9.11
C THR A 367 2.87 -1.63 10.48
N ILE A 368 2.26 -2.80 10.68
CA ILE A 368 2.31 -3.54 11.96
C ILE A 368 2.81 -4.95 11.69
N CYS A 369 1.98 -5.81 11.09
CA CYS A 369 2.39 -7.14 10.64
C CYS A 369 1.36 -7.75 9.67
N PRO A 370 1.79 -8.44 8.60
CA PRO A 370 0.88 -9.13 7.68
C PRO A 370 0.06 -10.21 8.38
N GLY A 371 0.63 -10.91 9.36
CA GLY A 371 -0.03 -12.01 10.07
C GLY A 371 -1.32 -11.60 10.81
N SER A 372 -1.51 -10.31 11.09
CA SER A 372 -2.71 -9.80 11.75
C SER A 372 -4.00 -10.01 10.94
N ARG A 373 -3.90 -10.07 9.59
CA ARG A 373 -5.05 -10.10 8.68
C ARG A 373 -6.06 -9.00 9.04
N LEU A 374 -5.57 -7.77 9.19
CA LEU A 374 -6.37 -6.64 9.67
C LEU A 374 -6.14 -5.40 8.81
N GLY A 375 -7.23 -4.71 8.50
CA GLY A 375 -7.26 -3.45 7.77
C GLY A 375 -8.58 -2.73 7.97
N TRP A 376 -8.79 -1.66 7.20
CA TRP A 376 -10.07 -0.96 7.15
C TRP A 376 -10.31 -0.33 5.79
N THR A 377 -11.56 0.01 5.53
CA THR A 377 -12.01 0.75 4.35
C THR A 377 -12.60 2.07 4.82
N THR A 378 -12.31 3.17 4.11
CA THR A 378 -12.94 4.47 4.34
C THR A 378 -13.74 4.86 3.11
N THR A 379 -15.04 5.13 3.27
CA THR A 379 -15.93 5.37 2.12
C THR A 379 -17.26 6.02 2.49
N ASN A 380 -18.05 6.36 1.47
CA ASN A 380 -19.42 6.87 1.55
C ASN A 380 -20.31 5.91 2.36
N PRO A 381 -21.20 6.42 3.23
CA PRO A 381 -22.14 5.62 4.03
C PRO A 381 -22.92 4.57 3.23
N ILE A 382 -23.31 4.87 1.99
CA ILE A 382 -24.04 3.96 1.10
C ILE A 382 -23.20 2.71 0.80
N PHE A 383 -21.94 2.90 0.44
CA PHE A 383 -21.03 1.78 0.14
C PHE A 383 -20.61 1.04 1.40
N ALA A 384 -20.35 1.79 2.48
CA ALA A 384 -20.02 1.23 3.79
C ALA A 384 -21.09 0.26 4.28
N GLU A 385 -22.37 0.65 4.22
CA GLU A 385 -23.49 -0.19 4.60
C GLU A 385 -23.49 -1.51 3.80
N ARG A 386 -23.28 -1.43 2.48
CA ARG A 386 -23.27 -2.61 1.59
C ARG A 386 -22.07 -3.52 1.80
N ILE A 387 -20.91 -2.96 2.12
CA ILE A 387 -19.70 -3.71 2.50
C ILE A 387 -19.90 -4.39 3.85
N GLU A 388 -20.52 -3.72 4.82
CA GLU A 388 -20.89 -4.34 6.10
C GLU A 388 -21.85 -5.52 5.89
N ARG A 389 -22.88 -5.39 5.05
CA ARG A 389 -23.75 -6.53 4.70
C ARG A 389 -22.96 -7.66 4.04
N ALA A 390 -21.97 -7.35 3.20
CA ALA A 390 -21.06 -8.34 2.63
C ALA A 390 -20.29 -9.10 3.72
N ASN A 391 -19.79 -8.39 4.73
CA ASN A 391 -19.12 -8.99 5.89
C ASN A 391 -20.06 -9.96 6.60
N GLU A 392 -21.32 -9.59 6.86
CA GLU A 392 -22.27 -10.42 7.60
C GLU A 392 -22.48 -11.83 7.04
N SER A 393 -22.39 -11.99 5.72
CA SER A 393 -22.55 -13.27 5.04
C SER A 393 -21.23 -13.90 4.58
N SER A 394 -20.07 -13.35 4.97
CA SER A 394 -18.75 -13.87 4.63
C SER A 394 -17.84 -13.95 5.87
N THR A 395 -16.88 -13.04 6.01
CA THR A 395 -15.89 -13.04 7.09
C THR A 395 -16.48 -12.69 8.46
N GLN A 396 -17.71 -12.16 8.51
CA GLN A 396 -18.41 -11.58 9.66
C GLN A 396 -17.71 -10.36 10.26
N SER A 397 -16.48 -10.55 10.73
CA SER A 397 -15.57 -9.51 11.24
C SER A 397 -14.14 -10.02 11.18
N ALA A 398 -13.15 -9.13 11.16
CA ALA A 398 -11.76 -9.52 11.35
C ALA A 398 -11.56 -10.27 12.69
N SER A 399 -10.48 -11.05 12.80
CA SER A 399 -10.19 -11.85 14.01
C SER A 399 -10.20 -10.99 15.27
N GLY A 400 -11.01 -11.38 16.25
CA GLY A 400 -11.11 -10.66 17.53
C GLY A 400 -9.79 -10.65 18.32
N PHE A 401 -8.95 -11.67 18.17
CA PHE A 401 -7.58 -11.65 18.71
C PHE A 401 -6.71 -10.57 18.08
N ALA A 402 -6.74 -10.46 16.75
CA ALA A 402 -5.96 -9.47 16.03
C ALA A 402 -6.45 -8.05 16.37
N GLN A 403 -7.77 -7.85 16.38
CA GLN A 403 -8.38 -6.59 16.80
C GLN A 403 -8.02 -6.23 18.25
N ALA A 404 -7.99 -7.20 19.16
CA ALA A 404 -7.63 -6.95 20.56
C ALA A 404 -6.17 -6.55 20.71
N LEU A 405 -5.24 -7.27 20.07
CA LEU A 405 -3.81 -6.97 20.17
C LEU A 405 -3.46 -5.64 19.49
N VAL A 406 -3.91 -5.43 18.26
CA VAL A 406 -3.65 -4.18 17.51
C VAL A 406 -4.43 -3.02 18.13
N GLY A 407 -5.69 -3.23 18.53
CA GLY A 407 -6.48 -2.21 19.19
C GLY A 407 -5.91 -1.79 20.54
N LYS A 408 -5.42 -2.74 21.35
CA LYS A 408 -4.78 -2.43 22.63
C LYS A 408 -3.54 -1.58 22.40
N LEU A 409 -2.72 -1.98 21.44
CA LEU A 409 -1.54 -1.24 21.04
C LEU A 409 -1.88 0.18 20.57
N LEU A 410 -2.81 0.32 19.63
CA LEU A 410 -3.05 1.60 18.97
C LEU A 410 -3.98 2.52 19.77
N ALA A 411 -5.07 2.01 20.34
CA ALA A 411 -6.09 2.83 21.00
C ALA A 411 -5.74 3.15 22.46
N GLU A 412 -4.99 2.29 23.16
CA GLU A 412 -4.72 2.47 24.59
C GLU A 412 -3.26 2.82 24.89
N GLU A 413 -2.31 2.11 24.29
CA GLU A 413 -0.89 2.25 24.63
C GLU A 413 -0.18 3.34 23.81
N TRP A 414 -0.19 3.25 22.48
CA TRP A 414 0.48 4.19 21.59
C TRP A 414 -0.34 5.44 21.33
N LYS A 415 -1.66 5.29 21.22
CA LYS A 415 -2.55 6.36 20.74
C LYS A 415 -2.08 6.89 19.38
N LEU A 416 -2.65 8.01 18.97
CA LEU A 416 -2.35 8.62 17.67
C LEU A 416 -0.88 9.06 17.59
N GLU A 417 -0.37 9.74 18.62
CA GLU A 417 1.01 10.25 18.63
C GLU A 417 2.03 9.12 18.55
N GLY A 418 1.80 8.02 19.29
CA GLY A 418 2.69 6.86 19.26
C GLY A 418 2.69 6.13 17.93
N TYR A 419 1.53 5.99 17.29
CA TYR A 419 1.46 5.37 15.97
C TYR A 419 2.08 6.25 14.88
N LEU A 420 1.83 7.57 14.88
CA LEU A 420 2.48 8.50 13.94
C LEU A 420 4.00 8.47 14.09
N ARG A 421 4.52 8.49 15.33
CA ARG A 421 5.95 8.32 15.60
C ARG A 421 6.51 6.99 15.07
N TRP A 422 5.77 5.90 15.22
CA TRP A 422 6.15 4.59 14.67
C TRP A 422 6.21 4.63 13.13
N LEU A 423 5.22 5.25 12.49
CA LEU A 423 5.17 5.42 11.03
C LEU A 423 6.34 6.28 10.49
N LYS A 424 6.74 7.35 11.20
CA LYS A 424 7.97 8.12 10.90
C LYS A 424 9.21 7.23 10.90
N GLY A 425 9.31 6.34 11.89
CA GLY A 425 10.41 5.38 11.99
C GLY A 425 10.44 4.39 10.83
N ILE A 426 9.29 3.82 10.47
CA ILE A 426 9.17 2.93 9.31
C ILE A 426 9.56 3.66 8.01
N LYS A 427 9.05 4.89 7.79
CA LYS A 427 9.40 5.73 6.63
C LYS A 427 10.91 5.89 6.51
N ALA A 428 11.60 6.24 7.60
CA ALA A 428 13.04 6.42 7.61
C ALA A 428 13.79 5.12 7.24
N GLN A 429 13.38 3.98 7.80
CA GLN A 429 14.01 2.70 7.49
C GLN A 429 13.83 2.28 6.03
N TYR A 430 12.64 2.45 5.47
CA TYR A 430 12.38 2.13 4.07
C TYR A 430 13.05 3.10 3.11
N ARG A 431 13.23 4.38 3.48
CA ARG A 431 14.08 5.32 2.73
C ARG A 431 15.53 4.82 2.68
N ASP A 432 16.09 4.39 3.80
CA ASP A 432 17.49 3.95 3.85
C ASP A 432 17.69 2.66 3.05
N ARG A 433 16.75 1.71 3.15
CA ARG A 433 16.73 0.50 2.31
C ARG A 433 16.57 0.82 0.81
N ARG A 434 15.69 1.78 0.47
CA ARG A 434 15.53 2.28 -0.90
C ARG A 434 16.84 2.84 -1.43
N ASN A 435 17.48 3.73 -0.67
CA ASN A 435 18.75 4.34 -1.06
C ASN A 435 19.81 3.26 -1.29
N LEU A 436 19.93 2.28 -0.39
CA LEU A 436 20.88 1.19 -0.52
C LEU A 436 20.66 0.35 -1.79
N MET A 437 19.41 -0.01 -2.09
CA MET A 437 19.08 -0.74 -3.32
C MET A 437 19.40 0.09 -4.57
N VAL A 438 19.03 1.38 -4.58
CA VAL A 438 19.31 2.27 -5.72
C VAL A 438 20.82 2.45 -5.91
N ASP A 439 21.56 2.75 -4.84
CA ASP A 439 23.04 2.87 -4.88
C ASP A 439 23.66 1.58 -5.42
N ALA A 440 23.26 0.41 -4.91
CA ALA A 440 23.80 -0.88 -5.36
C ALA A 440 23.54 -1.15 -6.85
N LEU A 441 22.34 -0.81 -7.37
CA LEU A 441 22.03 -0.97 -8.79
C LEU A 441 22.84 0.00 -9.67
N LEU A 442 22.98 1.26 -9.26
CA LEU A 442 23.73 2.27 -10.02
C LEU A 442 25.24 1.97 -10.02
N ASP A 443 25.80 1.58 -8.88
CA ASP A 443 27.25 1.39 -8.72
C ASP A 443 27.74 0.06 -9.30
N LEU A 444 26.90 -0.98 -9.29
CA LEU A 444 27.34 -2.35 -9.58
C LEU A 444 26.77 -2.91 -10.89
N SER A 445 25.55 -2.54 -11.28
CA SER A 445 24.79 -3.27 -12.33
C SER A 445 24.74 -2.62 -13.71
N HIS A 446 25.51 -1.55 -13.96
CA HIS A 446 25.40 -0.73 -15.18
C HIS A 446 24.01 -0.09 -15.39
N ALA A 447 23.18 -0.06 -14.35
CA ALA A 447 21.88 0.58 -14.42
C ALA A 447 22.01 2.11 -14.42
N SER A 448 21.07 2.76 -15.10
CA SER A 448 20.97 4.22 -15.17
C SER A 448 19.60 4.69 -14.71
N LEU A 449 19.50 5.94 -14.25
CA LEU A 449 18.21 6.52 -13.90
C LEU A 449 17.48 7.02 -15.15
N ASP A 450 16.19 6.71 -15.24
CA ASP A 450 15.25 7.35 -16.15
C ASP A 450 14.69 8.63 -15.53
N ALA A 451 14.33 9.59 -16.39
CA ALA A 451 13.62 10.77 -15.97
C ALA A 451 12.20 10.40 -15.48
N ARG A 452 11.69 11.10 -14.46
CA ARG A 452 10.31 10.89 -13.99
C ARG A 452 9.27 11.49 -14.94
N GLN A 453 9.64 12.56 -15.65
CA GLN A 453 8.83 13.18 -16.69
C GLN A 453 9.61 13.14 -17.99
N ALA A 454 8.98 12.62 -19.04
CA ALA A 454 9.35 13.01 -20.39
C ALA A 454 8.82 14.43 -20.64
N GLY A 455 9.59 15.27 -21.34
CA GLY A 455 9.13 16.61 -21.73
C GLY A 455 7.84 16.55 -22.55
N ALA A 456 7.21 17.69 -22.83
CA ALA A 456 5.97 17.77 -23.63
C ALA A 456 6.13 17.06 -25.00
N GLY A 457 5.72 15.80 -25.04
CA GLY A 457 6.02 14.83 -26.08
C GLY A 457 5.89 13.44 -25.45
N PHE A 458 4.87 12.69 -25.87
CA PHE A 458 4.45 11.43 -25.26
C PHE A 458 5.56 10.37 -25.28
N GLU A 459 6.38 10.28 -24.23
CA GLU A 459 6.99 9.00 -23.85
C GLU A 459 6.15 8.46 -22.70
N TYR A 460 5.17 7.62 -23.04
CA TYR A 460 4.63 6.71 -22.05
C TYR A 460 5.77 5.78 -21.61
N TRP A 461 5.65 5.11 -20.45
CA TRP A 461 6.47 3.90 -20.23
C TRP A 461 6.33 2.88 -21.37
N THR A 462 5.32 3.09 -22.22
CA THR A 462 4.76 2.15 -23.17
C THR A 462 4.44 2.72 -24.56
N ARG A 463 5.11 3.78 -25.07
CA ARG A 463 4.88 4.25 -26.47
C ARG A 463 5.94 5.17 -27.05
N ASP A 464 6.52 4.69 -28.16
CA ASP A 464 7.19 5.39 -29.28
C ASP A 464 8.35 6.36 -28.99
N ALA A 465 9.56 5.81 -28.96
CA ALA A 465 10.76 6.44 -29.50
C ALA A 465 11.07 5.97 -30.93
N LEU A 466 10.05 5.57 -31.70
CA LEU A 466 10.16 5.35 -33.15
C LEU A 466 9.00 6.05 -33.86
N ALA A 467 9.00 7.39 -33.78
CA ALA A 467 8.31 8.20 -34.77
C ALA A 467 8.89 7.85 -36.15
N ARG A 468 8.19 6.98 -36.89
CA ARG A 468 8.44 6.77 -38.31
C ARG A 468 8.12 8.09 -39.01
N ASP A 469 9.13 8.71 -39.61
CA ASP A 469 8.88 9.73 -40.62
C ASP A 469 8.26 9.07 -41.86
N GLU A 470 7.58 9.85 -42.71
CA GLU A 470 6.97 9.40 -43.96
C GLU A 470 7.98 8.85 -45.00
N LYS A 471 9.26 8.70 -44.63
CA LYS A 471 10.37 8.24 -45.48
C LYS A 471 11.17 7.07 -44.90
N GLY A 472 10.81 6.52 -43.75
CA GLY A 472 11.42 5.31 -43.19
C GLY A 472 12.84 5.49 -42.65
N PHE A 473 13.20 6.65 -42.10
CA PHE A 473 14.48 6.86 -41.40
C PHE A 473 14.30 6.96 -39.88
N VAL A 474 15.10 6.19 -39.13
CA VAL A 474 15.19 6.25 -37.67
C VAL A 474 16.06 7.44 -37.28
N ALA A 475 15.46 8.46 -36.64
CA ALA A 475 16.21 9.52 -35.98
C ALA A 475 16.80 8.99 -34.67
N GLY A 476 17.97 8.37 -34.76
CA GLY A 476 18.85 8.22 -33.60
C GLY A 476 19.27 9.61 -33.11
N ILE A 477 19.42 9.73 -31.79
CA ILE A 477 20.09 10.84 -31.12
C ILE A 477 21.39 11.15 -31.89
N ASP A 478 21.42 12.34 -32.49
CA ASP A 478 22.41 12.90 -33.42
C ASP A 478 23.65 12.05 -33.74
N GLY A 479 23.57 11.39 -34.91
CA GLY A 479 24.74 11.06 -35.71
C GLY A 479 25.38 12.33 -36.30
N GLY A 480 26.12 13.07 -35.48
CA GLY A 480 27.15 13.98 -35.95
C GLY A 480 28.44 13.20 -36.20
N ALA A 481 28.68 12.79 -37.45
CA ALA A 481 29.93 12.15 -37.86
C ALA A 481 31.12 13.10 -37.61
N SER A 482 31.82 12.90 -36.49
CA SER A 482 33.23 13.24 -36.35
C SER A 482 34.02 11.95 -36.53
N GLU A 483 34.72 11.79 -37.65
CA GLU A 483 35.61 10.66 -37.93
C GLU A 483 36.84 10.57 -37.01
N LYS A 484 36.95 11.39 -35.96
CA LYS A 484 38.01 11.27 -34.96
C LYS A 484 37.52 11.64 -33.55
N GLY A 485 37.41 10.63 -32.70
CA GLY A 485 37.49 10.75 -31.24
C GLY A 485 36.15 10.65 -30.50
N GLY A 486 35.97 9.54 -29.77
CA GLY A 486 34.89 9.41 -28.77
C GLY A 486 34.51 7.97 -28.43
N GLU A 487 35.44 7.15 -27.95
CA GLU A 487 35.08 6.00 -27.11
C GLU A 487 34.37 6.53 -25.86
N GLY A 488 33.05 6.31 -25.68
CA GLY A 488 32.41 6.79 -24.45
C GLY A 488 30.88 6.80 -24.32
N ALA A 489 30.07 6.49 -25.34
CA ALA A 489 28.62 6.32 -25.14
C ALA A 489 28.29 4.83 -24.95
N GLY A 490 28.32 4.37 -23.69
CA GLY A 490 28.04 2.97 -23.34
C GLY A 490 26.62 2.54 -23.76
N ARG A 491 26.49 1.31 -24.27
CA ARG A 491 25.22 0.65 -24.58
C ARG A 491 24.35 0.60 -23.31
N ARG A 492 23.19 1.27 -23.31
CA ARG A 492 22.27 1.27 -22.17
C ARG A 492 21.58 -0.09 -22.08
N ILE A 493 21.87 -0.87 -21.03
CA ILE A 493 21.31 -2.21 -20.84
C ILE A 493 20.19 -2.21 -19.80
N LEU A 494 20.41 -1.51 -18.67
CA LEU A 494 19.46 -1.43 -17.57
C LEU A 494 19.11 0.03 -17.26
N SER A 495 17.84 0.29 -16.97
CA SER A 495 17.41 1.57 -16.42
C SER A 495 16.21 1.47 -15.49
N PHE A 496 15.95 2.50 -14.69
CA PHE A 496 14.73 2.59 -13.88
C PHE A 496 14.45 4.03 -13.44
N VAL A 497 13.20 4.34 -13.14
CA VAL A 497 12.85 5.54 -12.37
C VAL A 497 13.06 5.25 -10.90
N SER A 498 13.79 6.11 -10.20
CA SER A 498 14.02 5.95 -8.77
C SER A 498 12.69 5.99 -8.00
N PRO A 499 12.38 4.97 -7.18
CA PRO A 499 11.12 4.93 -6.46
C PRO A 499 11.09 6.01 -5.38
N GLN A 500 9.95 6.69 -5.25
CA GLN A 500 9.75 7.75 -4.25
C GLN A 500 9.42 7.18 -2.85
N GLY A 501 9.48 5.86 -2.68
CA GLY A 501 9.17 5.17 -1.44
C GLY A 501 8.77 3.71 -1.68
N GLY A 502 8.01 3.16 -0.73
CA GLY A 502 7.50 1.79 -0.84
C GLY A 502 8.58 0.75 -0.64
N MET A 503 8.54 -0.30 -1.46
CA MET A 503 9.42 -1.46 -1.31
C MET A 503 9.85 -2.09 -2.63
N PHE A 504 9.63 -1.42 -3.75
CA PHE A 504 9.88 -1.95 -5.10
C PHE A 504 10.72 -1.00 -5.95
N VAL A 505 11.61 -1.58 -6.76
CA VAL A 505 12.26 -0.94 -7.91
C VAL A 505 11.74 -1.63 -9.16
N TRP A 506 11.42 -0.85 -10.18
CA TRP A 506 10.97 -1.31 -11.50
C TRP A 506 12.08 -1.16 -12.52
N LEU A 507 12.82 -2.25 -12.71
CA LEU A 507 14.02 -2.30 -13.52
C LEU A 507 13.67 -2.64 -14.97
N ARG A 508 13.90 -1.71 -15.89
CA ARG A 508 13.80 -1.89 -17.34
C ARG A 508 15.07 -2.56 -17.89
N VAL A 509 14.89 -3.49 -18.80
CA VAL A 509 15.93 -4.18 -19.56
C VAL A 509 15.75 -3.85 -21.04
N HIS A 510 16.76 -3.21 -21.64
CA HIS A 510 16.74 -2.69 -23.00
C HIS A 510 17.18 -3.76 -24.01
N PHE A 511 16.34 -4.76 -24.24
CA PHE A 511 16.59 -5.85 -25.19
C PHE A 511 16.72 -5.42 -26.64
N ALA A 512 16.29 -4.21 -27.04
CA ALA A 512 16.63 -3.65 -28.36
C ALA A 512 18.15 -3.61 -28.59
N THR A 513 18.90 -3.56 -27.48
CA THR A 513 20.35 -3.66 -27.45
C THR A 513 20.82 -5.10 -27.20
N HIS A 514 20.07 -6.15 -27.51
CA HIS A 514 20.54 -7.54 -27.37
C HIS A 514 20.98 -8.10 -28.74
N PRO A 515 22.10 -8.83 -28.88
CA PRO A 515 22.54 -9.39 -30.17
C PRO A 515 21.49 -10.29 -30.85
N ARG A 516 20.72 -11.02 -30.04
CA ARG A 516 19.63 -11.90 -30.49
C ARG A 516 18.26 -11.21 -30.64
N PHE A 517 18.18 -9.87 -30.50
CA PHE A 517 16.90 -9.15 -30.52
C PHE A 517 16.11 -9.35 -31.82
N HIS A 518 16.77 -9.26 -32.98
CA HIS A 518 16.11 -9.43 -34.28
C HIS A 518 15.77 -10.88 -34.63
N SER A 519 16.29 -11.84 -33.87
CA SER A 519 16.06 -13.28 -34.10
C SER A 519 15.21 -13.95 -33.02
N LYS A 520 14.87 -13.24 -31.94
CA LYS A 520 14.17 -13.80 -30.79
C LYS A 520 13.23 -12.79 -30.13
N PRO A 521 11.97 -13.16 -29.85
CA PRO A 521 11.02 -12.30 -29.14
C PRO A 521 11.53 -11.80 -27.78
N THR A 522 11.16 -10.57 -27.42
CA THR A 522 11.61 -9.93 -26.17
C THR A 522 11.17 -10.69 -24.93
N ASN A 523 9.99 -11.29 -24.94
CA ASN A 523 9.49 -12.10 -23.82
C ASN A 523 10.27 -13.40 -23.60
N GLU A 524 10.71 -14.06 -24.68
CA GLU A 524 11.58 -15.22 -24.55
C GLU A 524 12.96 -14.83 -24.02
N LEU A 525 13.52 -13.69 -24.47
CA LEU A 525 14.78 -13.15 -23.93
C LEU A 525 14.64 -12.81 -22.43
N LEU A 526 13.50 -12.24 -22.03
CA LEU A 526 13.19 -11.98 -20.62
C LEU A 526 13.13 -13.28 -19.81
N ALA A 527 12.49 -14.32 -20.33
CA ALA A 527 12.37 -15.62 -19.67
C ALA A 527 13.75 -16.27 -19.49
N GLU A 528 14.58 -16.32 -20.53
CA GLU A 528 15.94 -16.85 -20.45
C GLU A 528 16.81 -16.07 -19.44
N LEU A 529 16.74 -14.73 -19.45
CA LEU A 529 17.48 -13.92 -18.48
C LEU A 529 16.97 -14.15 -17.05
N TRP A 530 15.66 -14.31 -16.88
CA TRP A 530 15.08 -14.61 -15.57
C TRP A 530 15.51 -15.98 -15.03
N GLU A 531 15.51 -17.02 -15.87
CA GLU A 531 15.99 -18.36 -15.54
C GLU A 531 17.47 -18.32 -15.16
N ASP A 532 18.29 -17.64 -15.96
CA ASP A 532 19.72 -17.46 -15.67
C ASP A 532 19.96 -16.78 -14.32
N LEU A 533 19.23 -15.71 -14.00
CA LEU A 533 19.31 -15.06 -12.69
C LEU A 533 18.90 -16.00 -11.55
N ALA A 534 17.83 -16.78 -11.74
CA ALA A 534 17.32 -17.71 -10.73
C ALA A 534 18.31 -18.86 -10.47
N GLU A 535 18.92 -19.42 -11.51
CA GLU A 535 19.97 -20.44 -11.41
C GLU A 535 21.22 -19.91 -10.67
N HIS A 536 21.45 -18.60 -10.73
CA HIS A 536 22.52 -17.91 -10.01
C HIS A 536 22.05 -17.30 -8.68
N ASN A 537 20.97 -17.82 -8.09
CA ASN A 537 20.45 -17.46 -6.76
C ASN A 537 19.91 -16.02 -6.62
N VAL A 538 19.51 -15.37 -7.71
CA VAL A 538 18.78 -14.10 -7.68
C VAL A 538 17.35 -14.30 -8.18
N LEU A 539 16.40 -14.24 -7.24
CA LEU A 539 14.98 -14.32 -7.56
C LEU A 539 14.35 -12.93 -7.58
N ILE A 540 14.00 -12.46 -8.77
CA ILE A 540 13.24 -11.23 -9.02
C ILE A 540 11.99 -11.56 -9.84
N ALA A 541 10.99 -10.67 -9.84
CA ALA A 541 9.71 -10.96 -10.49
C ALA A 541 9.66 -10.36 -11.91
N PRO A 542 9.47 -11.17 -12.97
CA PRO A 542 9.24 -10.67 -14.34
C PRO A 542 8.04 -9.72 -14.38
N GLY A 543 8.16 -8.65 -15.17
CA GLY A 543 7.15 -7.62 -15.29
C GLY A 543 5.83 -8.11 -15.86
N THR A 544 5.90 -9.15 -16.69
CA THR A 544 4.74 -9.86 -17.29
C THR A 544 3.76 -10.39 -16.25
N MET A 545 4.22 -10.71 -15.03
CA MET A 545 3.36 -11.11 -13.91
C MET A 545 2.44 -9.97 -13.40
N PHE A 546 2.69 -8.73 -13.81
CA PHE A 546 1.99 -7.53 -13.38
C PHE A 546 1.19 -6.87 -14.52
N SER A 547 1.27 -7.39 -15.75
CA SER A 547 0.52 -6.85 -16.90
C SER A 547 -0.99 -7.04 -16.70
N ALA A 548 -1.74 -5.95 -16.80
CA ALA A 548 -3.19 -5.99 -16.88
C ALA A 548 -3.70 -6.24 -18.31
N ARG A 549 -2.89 -5.96 -19.34
CA ARG A 549 -3.24 -6.12 -20.76
C ARG A 549 -3.44 -7.59 -21.13
N ASP A 550 -2.66 -8.47 -20.49
CA ASP A 550 -2.60 -9.90 -20.82
C ASP A 550 -3.23 -10.78 -19.74
N PHE A 551 -4.09 -10.20 -18.91
CA PHE A 551 -4.71 -10.92 -17.81
C PHE A 551 -5.95 -11.70 -18.28
N PRO A 552 -6.17 -12.95 -17.81
CA PRO A 552 -5.31 -13.73 -16.93
C PRO A 552 -4.09 -14.20 -17.69
N GLN A 553 -2.94 -14.25 -17.02
CA GLN A 553 -1.75 -14.80 -17.63
C GLN A 553 -2.04 -16.27 -17.98
N GLN A 554 -2.21 -16.56 -19.27
CA GLN A 554 -2.32 -17.94 -19.73
C GLN A 554 -0.93 -18.57 -19.67
N PRO A 555 -0.81 -19.87 -19.31
CA PRO A 555 0.42 -20.57 -19.58
C PRO A 555 0.73 -20.40 -21.08
N PRO A 556 2.01 -20.18 -21.44
CA PRO A 556 2.41 -20.10 -22.84
C PRO A 556 1.81 -21.29 -23.61
N LYS A 557 1.12 -21.07 -24.74
CA LYS A 557 0.68 -22.19 -25.60
C LYS A 557 1.88 -22.93 -26.21
N GLU A 558 3.08 -22.35 -26.12
CA GLU A 558 4.38 -22.89 -26.51
C GLU A 558 5.40 -22.56 -25.38
N GLU A 559 6.28 -23.49 -24.99
CA GLU A 559 7.36 -23.22 -24.02
C GLU A 559 8.10 -21.90 -24.37
N GLY A 560 8.05 -20.89 -23.49
CA GLY A 560 8.85 -19.66 -23.63
C GLY A 560 8.11 -18.31 -23.72
N ALA A 561 6.77 -18.26 -23.89
CA ALA A 561 6.07 -16.99 -24.11
C ALA A 561 5.43 -16.38 -22.84
N LEU A 562 6.15 -15.50 -22.13
CA LEU A 562 5.53 -14.60 -21.13
C LEU A 562 4.85 -13.41 -21.84
N ALA A 563 3.70 -12.95 -21.35
CA ALA A 563 2.93 -11.90 -22.02
C ALA A 563 3.46 -10.48 -21.70
N VAL A 564 3.81 -9.77 -22.78
CA VAL A 564 4.30 -8.38 -22.95
C VAL A 564 5.51 -7.97 -22.10
N ALA A 565 6.68 -8.13 -22.73
CA ALA A 565 7.63 -7.04 -22.88
C ALA A 565 7.22 -6.23 -24.12
N GLU A 566 7.42 -4.91 -24.14
CA GLU A 566 7.34 -4.17 -25.40
C GLU A 566 8.44 -4.65 -26.33
N GLU A 567 8.26 -4.52 -27.64
CA GLU A 567 9.30 -4.93 -28.59
C GLU A 567 10.58 -4.11 -28.31
N GLY A 568 11.55 -4.77 -27.67
CA GLY A 568 12.81 -4.15 -27.27
C GLY A 568 12.94 -3.81 -25.78
N ASP A 569 11.86 -3.85 -24.99
CA ASP A 569 11.88 -3.46 -23.58
C ASP A 569 11.06 -4.36 -22.67
N ALA A 570 11.71 -4.85 -21.62
CA ALA A 570 11.08 -5.67 -20.60
C ALA A 570 11.36 -5.15 -19.21
N PHE A 571 10.66 -5.67 -18.20
CA PHE A 571 10.80 -5.19 -16.83
C PHE A 571 10.97 -6.31 -15.82
N PHE A 572 11.62 -6.00 -14.71
CA PHE A 572 11.63 -6.78 -13.48
C PHE A 572 11.21 -5.91 -12.30
N ARG A 573 10.43 -6.48 -11.38
CA ARG A 573 10.21 -5.91 -10.05
C ARG A 573 11.21 -6.49 -9.06
N ILE A 574 12.01 -5.62 -8.46
CA ILE A 574 12.95 -5.95 -7.38
C ILE A 574 12.38 -5.44 -6.06
N ALA A 575 12.32 -6.29 -5.04
CA ALA A 575 11.86 -5.89 -3.71
C ALA A 575 13.03 -5.67 -2.74
N PHE A 576 12.99 -4.60 -1.94
CA PHE A 576 14.00 -4.27 -0.92
C PHE A 576 13.46 -4.34 0.53
N SER A 577 12.33 -5.01 0.73
CA SER A 577 11.66 -5.11 2.05
C SER A 577 12.30 -6.10 3.02
N THR A 578 12.83 -7.22 2.55
CA THR A 578 13.24 -8.36 3.40
C THR A 578 14.74 -8.59 3.40
N ALA A 579 15.42 -8.39 2.27
CA ALA A 579 16.84 -8.65 2.12
C ALA A 579 17.69 -7.81 3.11
N THR A 580 18.79 -8.38 3.59
CA THR A 580 19.82 -7.64 4.33
C THR A 580 20.64 -6.75 3.40
N ALA A 581 21.49 -5.88 3.95
CA ALA A 581 22.32 -5.02 3.13
C ALA A 581 23.30 -5.83 2.26
N GLU A 582 23.90 -6.86 2.85
CA GLU A 582 24.84 -7.77 2.21
C GLU A 582 24.15 -8.53 1.07
N GLN A 583 22.92 -9.00 1.29
CA GLN A 583 22.11 -9.65 0.27
C GLN A 583 21.76 -8.71 -0.89
N ILE A 584 21.45 -7.44 -0.61
CA ILE A 584 21.17 -6.43 -1.66
C ILE A 584 22.42 -6.21 -2.52
N HIS A 585 23.58 -6.00 -1.91
CA HIS A 585 24.84 -5.83 -2.64
C HIS A 585 25.20 -7.05 -3.48
N GLU A 586 25.08 -8.25 -2.90
CA GLU A 586 25.44 -9.48 -3.61
C GLU A 586 24.48 -9.75 -4.78
N ALA A 587 23.17 -9.54 -4.59
CA ALA A 587 22.20 -9.64 -5.68
C ALA A 587 22.50 -8.64 -6.81
N ALA A 588 22.85 -7.39 -6.50
CA ALA A 588 23.19 -6.39 -7.50
C ALA A 588 24.45 -6.77 -8.31
N LYS A 589 25.47 -7.38 -7.68
CA LYS A 589 26.65 -7.91 -8.39
C LYS A 589 26.30 -9.06 -9.32
N ILE A 590 25.49 -10.01 -8.85
CA ILE A 590 25.08 -11.15 -9.67
C ILE A 590 24.26 -10.65 -10.87
N ILE A 591 23.32 -9.72 -10.66
CA ILE A 591 22.56 -9.08 -11.74
C ILE A 591 23.52 -8.46 -12.76
N ALA A 592 24.52 -7.69 -12.32
CA ALA A 592 25.51 -7.09 -13.20
C ALA A 592 26.22 -8.12 -14.08
N GLN A 593 26.80 -9.15 -13.45
CA GLN A 593 27.60 -10.17 -14.12
C GLN A 593 26.76 -10.98 -15.10
N ARG A 594 25.55 -11.37 -14.70
CA ARG A 594 24.65 -12.19 -15.52
C ARG A 594 24.08 -11.39 -16.68
N VAL A 595 23.66 -10.15 -16.47
CA VAL A 595 23.19 -9.28 -17.55
C VAL A 595 24.32 -8.98 -18.55
N GLU A 596 25.54 -8.67 -18.09
CA GLU A 596 26.68 -8.46 -18.98
C GLU A 596 27.01 -9.72 -19.79
N HIS A 597 26.99 -10.89 -19.15
CA HIS A 597 27.20 -12.16 -19.82
C HIS A 597 26.11 -12.43 -20.88
N PHE A 598 24.85 -12.25 -20.51
CA PHE A 598 23.70 -12.47 -21.38
C PHE A 598 23.73 -11.59 -22.63
N PHE A 599 24.10 -10.32 -22.49
CA PHE A 599 24.18 -9.36 -23.60
C PHE A 599 25.45 -9.49 -24.47
N ARG A 600 26.41 -10.34 -24.07
CA ARG A 600 27.62 -10.68 -24.84
C ARG A 600 27.52 -12.01 -25.58
N ALA A 601 26.64 -12.90 -25.12
CA ALA A 601 26.36 -14.19 -25.75
C ALA A 601 25.45 -14.02 -26.97
#